data_AF-A0A453NX37-F1
#
_entry.id   AF-A0A453NX37-F1
#
_cell.length_a   1.000
_cell.length_b   1.000
_cell.length_c   1.000
_cell.angle_alpha   90.00
_cell.angle_beta   90.00
_cell.angle_gamma   90.00
#
_symmetry.space_group_name_H-M   'P 1'
#
loop_
_entity.id
_entity.type
_entity.pdbx_description
1 polymer ?
#
loop_
_entity_poly.entity_id
_entity_poly.type
_entity_poly.pdbx_seq_one_letter_code
_entity_poly.pdbx_strand_id
1 'polypeptide(L)' 'MTHAPLGSLNSMGRVATEINAVNYVSPKSWLSTSHFVLGSFFFVGHLWHAGRARAPAAGFEKGIDRDLEPVPYMNPFN' A
#
# COMPACT_ATOMS: atom_id res chain seq x y z
N MET A 1 -7.05 22.21 26.48
CA MET A 1 -7.58 21.49 25.30
C MET A 1 -7.86 20.04 25.73
N THR A 2 -9.10 19.55 25.67
CA THR A 2 -9.49 18.25 26.29
C THR A 2 -9.76 17.11 25.29
N HIS A 3 -9.84 17.40 23.99
CA HIS A 3 -10.14 16.41 22.94
C HIS A 3 -9.08 16.44 21.83
N ALA A 4 -7.81 16.26 22.20
CA ALA A 4 -6.75 16.06 21.22
C ALA A 4 -6.98 14.74 20.46
N PRO A 5 -6.59 14.64 19.17
CA PRO A 5 -6.74 13.43 18.36
C PRO A 5 -5.66 12.38 18.67
N LEU A 6 -5.52 12.04 19.96
CA LEU A 6 -4.59 11.05 20.48
C LEU A 6 -5.39 9.93 21.14
N GLY A 7 -5.00 8.70 20.85
CA GLY A 7 -5.54 7.52 21.51
C GLY A 7 -4.93 6.23 20.96
N SER A 8 -5.26 5.14 21.61
CA SER A 8 -4.80 3.78 21.29
C SER A 8 -5.87 2.99 20.52
N LEU A 9 -5.47 1.84 19.99
CA LEU A 9 -6.34 1.02 19.13
C LEU A 9 -7.58 0.47 19.85
N ASN A 10 -7.50 0.20 21.16
CA ASN A 10 -8.65 -0.24 21.97
C ASN A 10 -9.49 0.94 22.50
N SER A 11 -9.40 2.09 21.84
CA SER A 11 -10.13 3.32 22.13
C SER A 11 -9.78 4.03 23.43
N MET A 12 -8.62 3.77 24.07
CA MET A 12 -8.16 4.63 25.17
C MET A 12 -7.65 5.95 24.64
N GLY A 13 -8.29 7.05 25.02
CA GLY A 13 -7.90 8.39 24.62
C GLY A 13 -6.71 8.93 25.42
N ARG A 14 -6.12 10.00 24.91
CA ARG A 14 -4.94 10.72 25.44
C ARG A 14 -3.61 10.08 25.02
N VAL A 15 -2.53 10.42 25.72
CA VAL A 15 -1.16 10.02 25.37
C VAL A 15 -0.92 8.53 25.66
N ALA A 16 0.11 7.95 25.03
CA ALA A 16 0.38 6.51 25.10
C ALA A 16 0.64 5.96 26.52
N THR A 17 0.98 6.81 27.49
CA THR A 17 1.25 6.41 28.89
C THR A 17 0.06 6.61 29.82
N GLU A 18 -1.10 7.00 29.31
CA GLU A 18 -2.29 7.23 30.13
C GLU A 18 -2.96 5.91 30.52
N ILE A 19 -3.50 5.88 31.74
CA ILE A 19 -4.28 4.74 32.23
C ILE A 19 -5.63 4.65 31.52
N ASN A 20 -6.25 3.47 31.53
CA ASN A 20 -7.58 3.25 30.98
C ASN A 20 -8.65 4.03 31.76
N ALA A 21 -8.97 5.23 31.28
CA ALA A 21 -9.91 6.15 31.95
C ALA A 21 -10.90 6.85 31.00
N VAL A 22 -10.56 7.02 29.72
CA VAL A 22 -11.42 7.72 28.75
C VAL A 22 -11.51 6.91 27.46
N ASN A 23 -12.72 6.49 27.10
CA ASN A 23 -13.00 5.79 25.84
C ASN A 23 -13.26 6.80 24.72
N TYR A 24 -12.20 7.23 24.04
CA TYR A 24 -12.27 8.23 22.97
C TYR A 24 -11.09 8.12 22.00
N VAL A 25 -11.39 8.02 20.70
CA VAL A 25 -10.46 8.27 19.60
C VAL A 25 -11.16 9.18 18.61
N SER A 26 -10.46 10.20 18.13
CA SER A 26 -11.06 11.18 17.22
C SER A 26 -11.48 10.51 15.90
N PRO A 27 -12.66 10.84 15.34
CA PRO A 27 -13.04 10.44 13.98
C PRO A 27 -12.01 10.85 12.92
N LYS A 28 -11.26 11.94 13.16
CA LYS A 28 -10.15 12.35 12.27
C LYS A 28 -9.08 11.27 12.17
N SER A 29 -8.68 10.68 13.30
CA SER A 29 -7.68 9.61 13.34
C SER A 29 -8.20 8.39 12.58
N TRP A 30 -9.44 7.95 12.86
CA TRP A 30 -10.06 6.80 12.19
C TRP A 30 -10.15 6.97 10.67
N LEU A 31 -10.65 8.11 10.21
CA LEU A 31 -10.81 8.37 8.78
C LEU A 31 -9.46 8.53 8.09
N SER A 32 -8.51 9.24 8.70
CA SER A 32 -7.19 9.45 8.10
C SER A 32 -6.43 8.13 7.96
N THR A 33 -6.39 7.30 9.00
CA THR A 33 -5.65 6.03 8.94
C THR A 33 -6.32 5.04 7.99
N SER A 34 -7.66 4.95 7.97
CA SER A 34 -8.35 4.03 7.07
C SER A 34 -8.12 4.38 5.60
N HIS A 35 -8.22 5.67 5.25
CA HIS A 35 -8.00 6.11 3.87
C HIS A 35 -6.53 6.01 3.45
N PHE A 36 -5.58 6.23 4.37
CA PHE A 36 -4.17 6.00 4.08
C PHE A 36 -3.87 4.53 3.73
N VAL A 37 -4.40 3.60 4.53
CA VAL A 37 -4.24 2.17 4.28
C VAL A 37 -4.92 1.76 2.97
N LEU A 38 -6.17 2.18 2.75
CA LEU A 38 -6.91 1.90 1.52
C LEU A 38 -6.19 2.47 0.29
N GLY A 39 -5.78 3.74 0.33
CA GLY A 39 -5.05 4.39 -0.76
C GLY A 39 -3.74 3.67 -1.11
N SER A 40 -3.00 3.22 -0.09
CA SER A 40 -1.77 2.44 -0.28
C SER A 40 -2.04 1.12 -1.00
N PHE A 41 -3.08 0.37 -0.60
CA PHE A 41 -3.45 -0.87 -1.27
C PHE A 41 -3.99 -0.66 -2.69
N PHE A 42 -4.74 0.42 -2.94
CA PHE A 42 -5.15 0.78 -4.29
C PHE A 42 -3.97 1.09 -5.20
N PHE A 43 -2.94 1.76 -4.69
CA PHE A 43 -1.73 2.04 -5.45
C PHE A 43 -0.96 0.76 -5.79
N VAL A 44 -0.75 -0.13 -4.82
CA VAL A 44 -0.11 -1.44 -5.05
C VAL A 44 -0.93 -2.27 -6.06
N GLY A 45 -2.25 -2.31 -5.88
CA GLY A 45 -3.17 -2.99 -6.81
C GLY A 45 -3.10 -2.38 -8.22
N HIS A 46 -3.03 -1.06 -8.34
CA HIS A 46 -2.87 -0.38 -9.61
C HIS A 46 -1.57 -0.79 -10.32
N LEU A 47 -0.43 -0.74 -9.64
CA LEU A 47 0.86 -1.15 -10.22
C LEU A 47 0.84 -2.60 -10.69
N TRP A 48 0.31 -3.50 -9.85
CA TRP A 48 0.16 -4.91 -10.19
C TRP A 48 -0.71 -5.11 -11.43
N HIS A 49 -1.92 -4.55 -11.43
CA HIS A 49 -2.87 -4.73 -12.53
C HIS A 49 -2.43 -4.03 -13.81
N ALA A 50 -1.80 -2.86 -13.73
CA ALA A 50 -1.25 -2.16 -14.89
C ALA A 50 -0.13 -2.98 -15.55
N GLY A 51 0.81 -3.49 -14.74
CA GLY A 51 1.86 -4.40 -15.24
C GLY A 51 1.29 -5.67 -15.86
N ARG A 52 0.35 -6.32 -15.17
CA ARG A 52 -0.33 -7.54 -15.64
C ARG A 52 -1.27 -7.29 -16.83
N ALA A 53 -1.72 -6.07 -17.09
CA ALA A 53 -2.48 -5.73 -18.29
C ALA A 53 -1.55 -5.47 -19.48
N ARG A 54 -0.36 -4.92 -19.23
CA ARG A 54 0.63 -4.62 -20.27
C ARG A 54 1.36 -5.87 -20.76
N ALA A 55 1.73 -6.79 -19.88
CA ALA A 55 2.48 -8.00 -20.27
C ALA A 55 1.73 -8.90 -21.28
N PRO A 56 0.41 -9.16 -21.16
CA PRO A 56 -0.36 -9.92 -22.15
C PRO A 56 -0.56 -9.15 -23.44
N ALA A 57 -0.75 -7.82 -23.36
CA ALA A 57 -0.81 -6.98 -24.56
C ALA A 57 0.49 -7.04 -25.38
N ALA A 58 1.63 -7.32 -24.73
CA ALA A 58 2.92 -7.54 -25.36
C ALA A 58 3.30 -9.03 -25.51
N GLY A 59 2.44 -9.97 -25.10
CA GLY A 59 2.56 -11.41 -25.34
C GLY A 59 3.56 -12.19 -24.48
N PHE A 60 4.03 -11.66 -23.34
CA PHE A 60 5.03 -12.34 -22.49
C PHE A 60 4.57 -12.59 -21.05
N GLU A 61 3.27 -12.50 -20.75
CA GLU A 61 2.73 -12.64 -19.39
C GLU A 61 2.94 -14.02 -18.76
N LYS A 62 3.15 -15.05 -19.59
CA LYS A 62 3.35 -16.45 -19.17
C LYS A 62 4.83 -16.86 -19.09
N GLY A 63 5.75 -15.93 -19.32
CA GLY A 63 7.18 -16.20 -19.36
C GLY A 63 7.80 -15.82 -20.69
N ILE A 64 9.11 -16.06 -20.79
CA ILE A 64 9.92 -15.73 -21.96
C ILE A 64 10.01 -16.95 -22.86
N ASP A 65 9.85 -16.74 -24.18
CA ASP A 65 10.13 -17.75 -25.18
C ASP A 65 11.63 -18.10 -25.18
N ARG A 66 11.95 -19.39 -25.04
CA ARG A 66 13.35 -19.86 -24.98
C ARG A 66 14.06 -19.75 -26.32
N ASP A 67 13.32 -19.72 -27.43
CA ASP A 67 13.88 -19.61 -28.77
C ASP A 67 14.04 -18.14 -29.20
N LEU A 68 13.27 -17.23 -28.60
CA LEU A 68 13.23 -15.80 -28.93
C LEU A 68 13.56 -14.92 -27.71
N GLU A 69 14.47 -15.38 -26.85
CA GLU A 69 14.92 -14.63 -25.68
C GLU A 69 15.56 -13.30 -26.13
N PRO A 70 15.07 -12.11 -25.72
CA PRO A 70 15.53 -10.84 -26.30
C PRO A 70 16.98 -10.46 -25.95
N VAL A 71 17.44 -10.83 -24.74
CA VAL A 71 18.71 -10.34 -24.17
C VAL A 71 19.94 -10.79 -24.98
N PRO A 72 20.07 -12.05 -25.43
CA PRO A 72 21.16 -12.49 -26.31
C PRO A 72 21.31 -11.73 -27.64
N TYR A 73 20.25 -11.07 -28.13
CA TYR A 73 20.30 -10.29 -29.38
C TYR A 73 20.74 -8.82 -29.15
N MET A 74 20.92 -8.39 -27.90
CA MET A 74 21.33 -7.03 -27.57
C MET A 74 22.86 -6.92 -27.45
N ASN A 75 23.40 -5.75 -27.76
CA ASN A 75 24.81 -5.48 -27.50
C ASN A 75 25.08 -5.50 -25.98
N PRO A 76 26.22 -6.09 -25.54
CA PRO A 76 26.58 -6.06 -24.14
C PRO A 76 26.86 -4.62 -23.68
N PHE A 77 26.46 -4.31 -22.45
CA PHE A 77 26.86 -3.06 -21.80
C PHE A 77 28.29 -3.21 -21.26
N ASN A 78 29.29 -2.99 -22.12
CA ASN A 78 30.71 -2.86 -21.75
C ASN A 78 31.44 -1.91 -22.70
#